data_AF-A0A9D3LPG5-F1
#
_entry.id   AF-A0A9D3LPG5-F1
#
_cell.length_a   1.000
_cell.length_b   1.000
_cell.length_c   1.000
_cell.angle_alpha   90.00
_cell.angle_beta   90.00
_cell.angle_gamma   90.00
#
_symmetry.space_group_name_H-M   'P 1'
#
loop_
_entity.id
_entity.type
_entity.pdbx_description
1 polymer ?
#
loop_
_entity_poly.entity_id
_entity_poly.type
_entity_poly.pdbx_seq_one_letter_code
_entity_poly.pdbx_strand_id
1 'polypeptide(L)'
;MKFITSVSSPVDGKSLEGSQSVRIQQDGEFELDGKTIRCTEVFYLPKTPDCSLAPFLPSRSSFPREIAMASCAALCPHLGVLKASGRNRLGLRVSTDTDMVEYQAGSGGQLLPQRYMNELDGALIPVIHGGSSSVPQQPMDMEFLFYITENTS
;
A
#
# COMPACT_ATOMS: atom_id res chain seq x y z
N MET A 1 -21.98 -12.82 4.85
CA MET A 1 -21.16 -11.84 5.59
C MET A 1 -20.00 -12.60 6.23
N LYS A 2 -18.75 -12.34 5.85
CA LYS A 2 -17.58 -12.90 6.55
C LYS A 2 -16.99 -11.74 7.34
N PHE A 3 -17.23 -11.72 8.66
CA PHE A 3 -16.53 -10.79 9.56
C PHE A 3 -15.09 -11.27 9.63
N ILE A 4 -14.20 -10.55 8.96
CA ILE A 4 -12.76 -10.83 9.00
C ILE A 4 -12.29 -10.39 10.38
N THR A 5 -11.74 -11.30 11.16
CA THR A 5 -11.10 -11.04 12.45
C THR A 5 -10.14 -9.85 12.36
N SER A 6 -10.47 -8.76 13.06
CA SER A 6 -9.63 -7.59 13.40
C SER A 6 -8.48 -7.27 12.41
N VAL A 7 -8.80 -6.74 11.23
CA VAL A 7 -7.77 -6.21 10.32
C VAL A 7 -7.21 -4.93 10.94
N SER A 8 -5.98 -4.98 11.44
CA SER A 8 -5.28 -3.81 12.00
C SER A 8 -4.27 -3.25 11.00
N SER A 9 -4.09 -1.93 10.99
CA SER A 9 -3.11 -1.23 10.17
C SER A 9 -1.70 -1.69 10.51
N PRO A 10 -0.89 -2.14 9.53
CA PRO A 10 0.53 -2.39 9.77
C PRO A 10 1.30 -1.10 10.07
N VAL A 11 0.77 0.06 9.69
CA VAL A 11 1.42 1.36 9.84
C VAL A 11 1.38 1.85 11.30
N ASP A 12 0.20 1.87 11.92
CA ASP A 12 -0.01 2.46 13.25
C ASP A 12 -0.85 1.59 14.20
N GLY A 13 -1.21 0.36 13.80
CA GLY A 13 -1.94 -0.59 14.64
C GLY A 13 -3.43 -0.28 14.81
N LYS A 14 -3.95 0.78 14.18
CA LYS A 14 -5.38 1.14 14.27
C LYS A 14 -6.25 0.12 13.55
N SER A 15 -7.49 -0.04 14.00
CA SER A 15 -8.45 -0.92 13.32
C SER A 15 -8.82 -0.39 11.94
N LEU A 16 -8.77 -1.26 10.94
CA LEU A 16 -9.32 -1.04 9.60
C LEU A 16 -10.72 -1.68 9.46
N GLU A 17 -11.29 -2.17 10.55
CA GLU A 17 -12.63 -2.76 10.55
C GLU A 17 -13.69 -1.75 10.13
N GLY A 18 -14.64 -2.19 9.31
CA GLY A 18 -15.70 -1.32 8.76
C GLY A 18 -15.24 -0.39 7.64
N SER A 19 -13.93 -0.30 7.37
CA SER A 19 -13.41 0.46 6.22
C SER A 19 -13.71 -0.28 4.92
N GLN A 20 -13.94 0.47 3.86
CA GLN A 20 -14.15 -0.08 2.53
C GLN A 20 -12.81 -0.45 1.90
N SER A 21 -12.75 -1.61 1.25
CA SER A 21 -11.51 -2.11 0.65
C SER A 21 -11.74 -2.65 -0.76
N VAL A 22 -10.67 -2.62 -1.56
CA VAL A 22 -10.64 -3.18 -2.91
C VAL A 22 -9.41 -4.06 -3.08
N ARG A 23 -9.61 -5.25 -3.65
CA ARG A 23 -8.49 -6.14 -4.01
C ARG A 23 -7.72 -5.59 -5.19
N ILE A 24 -6.40 -5.60 -5.06
CA ILE A 24 -5.50 -5.21 -6.15
C ILE A 24 -5.13 -6.45 -6.94
N GLN A 25 -5.35 -6.41 -8.25
CA GLN A 25 -4.78 -7.38 -9.19
C GLN A 25 -3.49 -6.79 -9.73
N GLN A 26 -2.39 -7.51 -9.55
CA GLN A 26 -1.07 -7.14 -10.07
C GLN A 26 -0.73 -8.03 -11.27
N ASP A 27 -0.36 -7.40 -12.38
CA ASP A 27 0.06 -8.09 -13.61
C ASP A 27 1.56 -8.36 -13.54
N GLY A 28 2.00 -9.18 -12.59
CA GLY A 28 3.41 -9.50 -12.38
C GLY A 28 3.73 -9.91 -10.95
N GLU A 29 4.77 -10.73 -10.82
CA GLU A 29 5.30 -11.16 -9.53
C GLU A 29 6.65 -10.47 -9.29
N PHE A 30 6.83 -9.90 -8.10
CA PHE A 30 8.08 -9.29 -7.67
C PHE A 30 8.78 -10.27 -6.73
N GLU A 31 9.78 -10.96 -7.26
CA GLU A 31 10.50 -12.03 -6.57
C GLU A 31 12.01 -11.75 -6.49
N LEU A 32 12.60 -12.06 -5.33
CA LEU A 32 14.05 -12.15 -5.14
C LEU A 32 14.38 -13.27 -4.15
N ASP A 33 15.31 -14.16 -4.52
CA ASP A 33 15.77 -15.28 -3.68
C ASP A 33 14.62 -16.12 -3.09
N GLY A 34 13.65 -16.50 -3.94
CA GLY A 34 12.48 -17.30 -3.57
C GLY A 34 11.47 -16.60 -2.66
N LYS A 35 11.61 -15.28 -2.47
CA LYS A 35 10.67 -14.45 -1.70
C LYS A 35 9.93 -13.53 -2.66
N THR A 36 8.61 -13.49 -2.50
CA THR A 36 7.72 -12.64 -3.29
C THR A 36 7.11 -11.55 -2.42
N ILE A 37 6.94 -10.34 -2.95
CA ILE A 37 6.07 -9.31 -2.38
C ILE A 37 4.85 -9.05 -3.26
N ARG A 38 3.66 -9.02 -2.64
CA ARG A 38 2.41 -8.72 -3.34
C ARG A 38 1.52 -7.77 -2.54
N CYS A 39 0.98 -6.76 -3.22
CA CYS A 39 -0.12 -5.94 -2.72
C CYS A 39 -1.45 -6.69 -2.91
N THR A 40 -2.14 -7.01 -1.83
CA THR A 40 -3.39 -7.79 -1.92
C THR A 40 -4.64 -6.92 -1.94
N GLU A 41 -4.59 -5.79 -1.23
CA GLU A 41 -5.79 -5.00 -0.93
C GLU A 41 -5.40 -3.56 -0.60
N VAL A 42 -6.25 -2.62 -0.97
CA VAL A 42 -6.19 -1.22 -0.54
C VAL A 42 -7.45 -0.90 0.27
N PHE A 43 -7.26 -0.27 1.42
CA PHE A 43 -8.32 0.26 2.27
C PHE A 43 -8.46 1.75 2.00
N TYR A 44 -9.69 2.20 1.82
CA TYR A 44 -10.03 3.60 1.65
C TYR A 44 -10.62 4.12 2.95
N LEU A 45 -9.98 5.15 3.50
CA LEU A 45 -10.42 5.83 4.71
C LEU A 45 -10.72 7.28 4.35
N PRO A 46 -11.98 7.59 3.98
CA PRO A 46 -12.40 8.95 3.74
C PRO A 46 -12.19 9.85 4.95
N LYS A 47 -11.67 11.06 4.72
CA LYS A 47 -11.61 12.09 5.76
C LYS A 47 -12.99 12.72 6.01
N THR A 48 -13.94 12.54 5.09
CA THR A 48 -15.32 13.04 5.17
C THR A 48 -16.33 11.90 4.92
N PRO A 49 -17.44 11.83 5.67
CA PRO A 49 -18.41 10.73 5.58
C PRO A 49 -19.13 10.61 4.23
N ASP A 50 -19.25 11.70 3.46
CA ASP A 50 -19.96 11.74 2.18
C ASP A 50 -19.08 11.39 0.96
N CYS A 51 -17.88 10.85 1.19
CA CYS A 51 -16.92 10.53 0.15
C CYS A 51 -17.33 9.26 -0.62
N SER A 52 -17.62 9.40 -1.91
CA SER A 52 -17.88 8.26 -2.79
C SER A 52 -16.58 7.59 -3.22
N LEU A 53 -16.51 6.26 -3.12
CA LEU A 53 -15.37 5.49 -3.64
C LEU A 53 -15.43 5.21 -5.14
N ALA A 54 -16.52 5.60 -5.81
CA ALA A 54 -16.70 5.37 -7.23
C ALA A 54 -15.54 5.88 -8.13
N PRO A 55 -14.84 6.99 -7.81
CA PRO A 55 -13.66 7.44 -8.57
C PRO A 55 -12.41 6.57 -8.37
N PHE A 56 -12.30 5.86 -7.25
CA PHE A 56 -11.13 5.07 -6.86
C PHE A 56 -11.24 3.59 -7.24
N LEU A 57 -12.32 3.21 -7.91
CA LEU A 57 -12.48 1.86 -8.41
C LEU A 57 -11.39 1.57 -9.46
N PRO A 58 -10.85 0.33 -9.49
CA PRO A 58 -9.78 -0.05 -10.43
C PRO A 58 -10.15 0.13 -11.91
N SER A 59 -11.44 0.21 -12.24
CA SER A 59 -11.95 0.49 -13.59
C SER A 59 -11.86 1.96 -14.00
N ARG A 60 -11.61 2.87 -13.05
CA ARG A 60 -11.62 4.33 -13.25
C ARG A 60 -10.31 5.02 -12.86
N SER A 61 -9.46 4.36 -12.08
CA SER A 61 -8.14 4.87 -11.73
C SER A 61 -7.12 3.74 -11.71
N SER A 62 -6.00 3.95 -12.43
CA SER A 62 -4.82 3.10 -12.33
C SER A 62 -3.90 3.51 -11.18
N PHE A 63 -4.17 4.63 -10.49
CA PHE A 63 -3.30 5.16 -9.44
C PHE A 63 -3.04 4.15 -8.30
N PRO A 64 -4.06 3.48 -7.73
CA PRO A 64 -3.80 2.44 -6.71
C PRO A 64 -2.94 1.28 -7.23
N ARG A 65 -3.10 0.91 -8.50
CA ARG A 65 -2.30 -0.15 -9.13
C ARG A 65 -0.86 0.29 -9.33
N GLU A 66 -0.64 1.51 -9.81
CA GLU A 66 0.70 2.08 -10.04
C GLU A 66 1.47 2.23 -8.72
N ILE A 67 0.83 2.75 -7.66
CA ILE A 67 1.43 2.82 -6.31
C ILE A 67 1.80 1.43 -5.81
N ALA A 68 0.91 0.44 -5.95
CA ALA A 68 1.18 -0.92 -5.53
C ALA A 68 2.38 -1.54 -6.29
N MET A 69 2.46 -1.37 -7.60
CA MET A 69 3.57 -1.89 -8.41
C MET A 69 4.90 -1.19 -8.09
N ALA A 70 4.89 0.14 -7.99
CA ALA A 70 6.09 0.91 -7.64
C ALA A 70 6.63 0.53 -6.25
N SER A 71 5.74 0.35 -5.28
CA SER A 71 6.11 -0.09 -3.92
C SER A 71 6.72 -1.50 -3.92
N CYS A 72 6.10 -2.44 -4.64
CA CYS A 72 6.64 -3.79 -4.78
C CYS A 72 8.03 -3.78 -5.43
N ALA A 73 8.22 -2.99 -6.48
CA ALA A 73 9.51 -2.84 -7.15
C ALA A 73 10.59 -2.29 -6.21
N ALA A 74 10.28 -1.22 -5.47
CA ALA A 74 11.21 -0.58 -4.52
C ALA A 74 11.63 -1.50 -3.37
N LEU A 75 10.71 -2.34 -2.87
CA LEU A 75 10.97 -3.22 -1.73
C LEU A 75 11.53 -4.59 -2.13
N CYS A 76 11.45 -4.98 -3.40
CA CYS A 76 11.92 -6.28 -3.91
C CYS A 76 13.41 -6.57 -3.57
N PRO A 77 14.34 -5.61 -3.71
CA PRO A 77 15.74 -5.83 -3.30
C PRO A 77 15.95 -6.12 -1.80
N HIS A 78 14.92 -5.91 -0.98
CA HIS A 78 15.02 -5.95 0.47
C HIS A 78 14.22 -7.07 1.14
N LEU A 79 13.57 -7.95 0.35
CA LEU A 79 12.68 -8.98 0.88
C LEU A 79 13.37 -9.92 1.85
N GLY A 80 14.62 -10.30 1.59
CA GLY A 80 15.41 -11.13 2.50
C GLY A 80 15.53 -10.54 3.91
N VAL A 81 15.89 -9.25 4.00
CA VAL A 81 16.07 -8.56 5.28
C VAL A 81 14.73 -8.29 5.97
N LEU A 82 13.71 -7.88 5.21
CA LEU A 82 12.36 -7.65 5.74
C LEU A 82 11.78 -8.94 6.34
N LYS A 83 11.87 -10.05 5.61
CA LYS A 83 11.43 -11.38 6.08
C LYS A 83 12.19 -11.82 7.32
N ALA A 84 13.52 -11.69 7.33
CA ALA A 84 14.37 -12.06 8.47
C ALA A 84 14.05 -11.24 9.73
N SER A 85 13.60 -10.00 9.57
CA SER A 85 13.13 -9.14 10.67
C SER A 85 11.69 -9.42 11.13
N GLY A 86 11.03 -10.45 10.59
CA GLY A 86 9.64 -10.81 10.92
C GLY A 86 8.58 -9.91 10.25
N ARG A 87 8.98 -8.98 9.37
CA ARG A 87 8.10 -8.01 8.71
C ARG A 87 7.49 -8.61 7.45
N ASN A 88 6.59 -9.56 7.63
CA ASN A 88 5.92 -10.27 6.52
C ASN A 88 4.67 -9.55 6.02
N ARG A 89 4.13 -8.61 6.81
CA ARG A 89 2.96 -7.80 6.46
C ARG A 89 3.35 -6.33 6.58
N LEU A 90 3.28 -5.61 5.48
CA LEU A 90 3.62 -4.20 5.38
C LEU A 90 2.38 -3.39 5.03
N GLY A 91 2.37 -2.14 5.44
CA GLY A 91 1.37 -1.14 5.08
C GLY A 91 2.05 0.06 4.45
N LEU A 92 1.47 0.60 3.40
CA LEU A 92 1.77 1.94 2.89
C LEU A 92 0.48 2.74 2.96
N ARG A 93 0.47 3.85 3.70
CA ARG A 93 -0.65 4.79 3.71
C ARG A 93 -0.27 6.00 2.88
N VAL A 94 -1.01 6.26 1.81
CA VAL A 94 -0.94 7.48 1.01
C VAL A 94 -2.09 8.38 1.43
N SER A 95 -1.77 9.57 1.92
CA SER A 95 -2.74 10.55 2.39
C SER A 95 -2.80 11.70 1.40
N THR A 96 -3.98 11.94 0.84
CA THR A 96 -4.24 13.05 -0.07
C THR A 96 -5.04 14.13 0.66
N ASP A 97 -4.74 15.37 0.33
CA ASP A 97 -5.53 16.56 0.66
C ASP A 97 -5.58 17.49 -0.55
N THR A 98 -6.24 18.65 -0.44
CA THR A 98 -6.41 19.59 -1.58
C THR A 98 -5.09 20.01 -2.21
N ASP A 99 -4.03 20.14 -1.42
CA ASP A 99 -2.75 20.72 -1.86
C ASP A 99 -1.53 19.86 -1.52
N MET A 100 -1.75 18.68 -0.92
CA MET A 100 -0.67 17.86 -0.38
C MET A 100 -0.91 16.38 -0.59
N VAL A 101 0.18 15.66 -0.90
CA VAL A 101 0.23 14.20 -0.87
C VAL A 101 1.38 13.80 0.03
N GLU A 102 1.08 13.01 1.05
CA GLU A 102 2.06 12.42 1.95
C GLU A 102 1.93 10.91 1.93
N TYR A 103 2.99 10.21 2.33
CA TYR A 103 2.89 8.78 2.59
C TYR A 103 3.81 8.34 3.71
N GLN A 104 3.40 7.25 4.34
CA GLN A 104 4.14 6.58 5.40
C GLN A 104 4.03 5.07 5.21
N ALA A 105 5.10 4.35 5.53
CA ALA A 105 5.11 2.90 5.48
C ALA A 105 5.41 2.31 6.86
N GLY A 106 4.84 1.14 7.15
CA GLY A 106 5.04 0.46 8.43
C GLY A 106 4.78 -1.04 8.40
N SER A 107 5.13 -1.69 9.50
CA SER A 107 4.86 -3.10 9.77
C SER A 107 4.65 -3.30 11.27
N GLY A 108 3.65 -4.10 11.66
CA GLY A 108 3.39 -4.40 13.06
C GLY A 108 3.00 -3.19 13.93
N GLY A 109 2.44 -2.13 13.32
CA GLY A 109 2.09 -0.88 14.01
C GLY A 109 3.28 0.04 14.26
N GLN A 110 4.40 -0.19 13.57
CA GLN A 110 5.61 0.63 13.65
C GLN A 110 6.04 1.07 12.26
N LEU A 111 6.54 2.30 12.15
CA LEU A 111 7.07 2.83 10.89
C LEU A 111 8.29 2.03 10.43
N LEU A 112 8.44 1.90 9.11
CA LEU A 112 9.62 1.31 8.51
C LEU A 112 10.85 2.20 8.74
N PRO A 113 12.05 1.62 8.90
CA PRO A 113 13.30 2.37 8.91
C PRO A 113 13.44 3.30 7.71
N GLN A 114 14.02 4.49 7.92
CA GLN A 114 14.16 5.54 6.91
C GLN A 114 14.77 5.06 5.59
N ARG A 115 15.71 4.11 5.61
CA ARG A 115 16.29 3.56 4.38
C ARG A 115 15.22 3.06 3.41
N TYR A 116 14.15 2.43 3.89
CA TYR A 116 13.08 1.93 3.04
C TYR A 116 12.17 3.05 2.55
N MET A 117 12.03 4.12 3.34
CA MET A 117 11.34 5.32 2.88
C MET A 117 12.10 5.96 1.72
N ASN A 118 13.43 6.06 1.79
CA ASN A 118 14.23 6.60 0.69
C ASN A 118 14.09 5.79 -0.62
N GLU A 119 14.02 4.45 -0.53
CA GLU A 119 13.75 3.59 -1.70
C GLU A 119 12.33 3.83 -2.26
N LEU A 120 11.35 3.97 -1.36
CA LEU A 120 9.98 4.31 -1.75
C LEU A 120 9.90 5.70 -2.36
N ASP A 121 10.66 6.69 -1.90
CA ASP A 121 10.71 8.04 -2.46
C ASP A 121 11.08 8.01 -3.94
N GLY A 122 12.13 7.26 -4.29
CA GLY A 122 12.59 7.11 -5.66
C GLY A 122 11.54 6.49 -6.60
N ALA A 123 10.63 5.66 -6.07
CA ALA A 123 9.62 4.97 -6.84
C ALA A 123 8.24 5.65 -6.83
N LEU A 124 7.84 6.25 -5.71
CA LEU A 124 6.50 6.80 -5.50
C LEU A 124 6.36 8.24 -5.94
N ILE A 125 7.38 9.09 -5.74
CA ILE A 125 7.33 10.50 -6.15
C ILE A 125 7.03 10.64 -7.67
N PRO A 126 7.66 9.85 -8.57
CA PRO A 126 7.32 9.89 -9.99
C PRO A 126 5.88 9.44 -10.30
N VAL A 127 5.32 8.48 -9.55
CA VAL A 127 3.92 8.04 -9.73
C VAL A 127 2.96 9.14 -9.28
N ILE A 128 3.24 9.78 -8.14
CA ILE A 128 2.41 10.85 -7.57
C ILE A 128 2.44 12.11 -8.43
N HIS A 129 3.60 12.49 -8.98
CA HIS A 129 3.76 13.75 -9.71
C HIS A 129 3.83 13.62 -11.24
N GLY A 130 4.17 12.45 -11.76
CA GLY A 130 4.53 12.26 -13.17
C GLY A 130 3.71 11.22 -13.93
N GLY A 131 2.71 10.59 -13.28
CA GLY A 131 1.94 9.51 -13.87
C GLY A 131 0.83 9.96 -14.83
N SER A 132 0.43 9.04 -15.71
CA SER A 132 -0.82 9.10 -16.51
C SER A 132 -2.08 9.07 -15.63
N SER A 133 -1.92 8.64 -14.38
CA SER A 133 -2.97 8.48 -13.39
C SER A 133 -3.01 9.69 -12.44
N SER A 134 -4.16 10.33 -12.34
CA SER A 134 -4.31 11.48 -11.44
C SER A 134 -4.46 11.02 -10.00
N VAL A 135 -3.70 11.66 -9.11
CA VAL A 135 -3.91 11.53 -7.66
C VAL A 135 -5.38 11.87 -7.35
N PRO A 136 -6.03 11.10 -6.46
CA PRO A 136 -7.31 11.47 -5.88
C PRO A 136 -7.39 12.94 -5.45
N GLN A 137 -8.26 13.70 -6.12
CA GLN A 137 -8.52 15.10 -5.76
C GLN A 137 -9.33 15.24 -4.46
N GLN A 138 -9.89 14.13 -3.97
CA GLN A 138 -10.65 14.11 -2.73
C GLN A 138 -9.72 13.79 -1.55
N PRO A 139 -9.85 14.50 -0.41
CA PRO A 139 -9.08 14.20 0.79
C PRO A 139 -9.40 12.80 1.33
N MET A 140 -8.40 11.93 1.33
CA MET A 140 -8.56 10.50 1.63
C MET A 140 -7.24 9.89 2.07
N ASP A 141 -7.30 8.91 2.97
CA ASP A 141 -6.20 7.98 3.18
C ASP A 141 -6.44 6.68 2.40
N MET A 142 -5.42 6.22 1.70
CA MET A 142 -5.36 4.93 1.00
C MET A 142 -4.30 4.07 1.65
N GLU A 143 -4.71 3.01 2.34
CA GLU A 143 -3.79 2.08 2.97
C GLU A 143 -3.66 0.77 2.19
N PHE A 144 -2.52 0.60 1.55
CA PHE A 144 -2.15 -0.58 0.78
C PHE A 144 -1.53 -1.63 1.69
N LEU A 145 -2.04 -2.87 1.61
CA LEU A 145 -1.49 -4.00 2.34
C LEU A 145 -0.64 -4.88 1.44
N PHE A 146 0.61 -5.07 1.86
CA PHE A 146 1.58 -5.94 1.20
C PHE A 146 1.91 -7.15 2.06
N TYR A 147 2.10 -8.29 1.40
CA TYR A 147 2.54 -9.52 2.04
C TYR A 147 3.81 -10.01 1.37
N ILE A 148 4.79 -10.37 2.21
CA ILE A 148 6.01 -11.07 1.79
C ILE A 148 5.80 -12.56 2.07
N THR A 149 5.84 -13.35 1.01
CA THR A 149 5.79 -14.82 1.06
C THR A 149 7.13 -15.40 0.66
N GLU A 150 7.39 -16.62 1.08
CA GLU A 150 8.59 -17.38 0.70
C GLU A 150 8.12 -18.72 0.17
N ASN A 151 8.57 -19.09 -1.02
CA ASN A 151 8.29 -20.41 -1.57
C ASN A 151 9.19 -21.42 -0.85
N THR A 152 8.62 -22.13 0.13
CA THR A 152 9.28 -23.30 0.70
C THR A 152 9.19 -24.44 -0.30
N SER A 153 10.28 -24.70 -1.02
CA SER A 153 10.45 -25.95 -1.77
C SER A 153 10.82 -27.11 -0.85
#